data_AF-A0A1M7IIU8-F1
#
_entry.id   AF-A0A1M7IIU8-F1
#
_cell.length_a   1.000
_cell.length_b   1.000
_cell.length_c   1.000
_cell.angle_alpha   90.00
_cell.angle_beta   90.00
_cell.angle_gamma   90.00
#
_symmetry.space_group_name_H-M   'P 1'
#
loop_
_entity.id
_entity.type
_entity.pdbx_description
1 polymer ?
#
loop_
_entity_poly.entity_id
_entity_poly.type
_entity_poly.pdbx_seq_one_letter_code
_entity_poly.pdbx_strand_id
1 'polypeptide(L)'
;MRKEEQHGGWMPNPYFEQLSEEITFRLDFRSIEYFEALGRPYGLPAQDMIGMYLRHMAGSGYKANLGILTLKEREELRKTLEAEGTLPRTA
;
A
#
# COMPACT_ATOMS: atom_id res chain seq x y z
N MET A 1 -13.12 25.27 47.87
CA MET A 1 -12.05 25.10 46.85
C MET A 1 -12.57 24.16 45.77
N ARG A 2 -12.98 24.67 44.60
CA ARG A 2 -13.25 23.81 43.43
C ARG A 2 -11.91 23.52 42.77
N LYS A 3 -11.56 22.24 42.60
CA LYS A 3 -10.40 21.85 41.79
C LYS A 3 -10.77 22.10 40.32
N GLU A 4 -9.98 22.92 39.66
CA GLU A 4 -9.99 23.07 38.22
C GLU A 4 -9.56 21.73 37.62
N GLU A 5 -10.48 21.03 36.98
CA GLU A 5 -10.15 19.86 36.18
C GLU A 5 -9.54 20.36 34.86
N GLN A 6 -8.25 20.08 34.71
CA GLN A 6 -7.47 20.39 33.52
C GLN A 6 -7.99 19.51 32.38
N HIS A 7 -8.38 20.18 31.28
CA HIS A 7 -8.89 19.57 30.06
C HIS A 7 -7.85 18.58 29.50
N GLY A 8 -8.21 17.30 29.41
CA GLY A 8 -7.42 16.31 28.70
C GLY A 8 -7.41 16.65 27.21
N GLY A 9 -6.23 16.99 26.67
CA GLY A 9 -6.04 17.21 25.25
C GLY A 9 -6.52 16.02 24.43
N TRP A 10 -7.00 16.29 23.21
CA TRP A 10 -7.41 15.26 22.26
C TRP A 10 -6.27 14.28 22.02
N MET A 11 -6.41 13.06 22.54
CA MET A 11 -5.47 11.98 22.29
C MET A 11 -5.99 11.20 21.08
N PRO A 12 -5.20 11.06 19.99
CA PRO A 12 -5.60 10.25 18.85
C PRO A 12 -5.91 8.83 19.33
N ASN A 13 -6.97 8.25 18.77
CA ASN A 13 -7.48 6.96 19.20
C ASN A 13 -6.36 5.89 19.13
N PRO A 14 -5.97 5.24 20.24
CA PRO A 14 -4.92 4.22 20.24
C PRO A 14 -5.26 2.98 19.39
N TYR A 15 -6.52 2.80 19.02
CA TYR A 15 -6.97 1.74 18.11
C TYR A 15 -6.88 2.15 16.64
N PHE A 16 -6.46 3.40 16.31
CA PHE A 16 -6.38 3.89 14.94
C PHE A 16 -5.54 2.97 14.03
N GLU A 17 -4.42 2.47 14.55
CA GLU A 17 -3.51 1.55 13.83
C GLU A 17 -4.13 0.16 13.58
N GLN A 18 -5.25 -0.15 14.23
CA GLN A 18 -5.99 -1.41 14.06
C GLN A 18 -7.18 -1.28 13.12
N LEU A 19 -7.52 -0.06 12.67
CA LEU A 19 -8.59 0.13 11.70
C LEU A 19 -8.12 -0.35 10.32
N SER A 20 -8.80 -1.36 9.80
CA SER A 20 -8.73 -1.75 8.40
C SER A 20 -9.69 -0.92 7.56
N GLU A 21 -9.20 -0.38 6.44
CA GLU A 21 -10.05 0.19 5.40
C GLU A 21 -10.45 -0.91 4.41
N GLU A 22 -11.74 -0.95 4.03
CA GLU A 22 -12.22 -1.89 3.02
C GLU A 22 -11.85 -1.36 1.63
N ILE A 23 -11.12 -2.16 0.86
CA ILE A 23 -10.74 -1.84 -0.51
C ILE A 23 -11.34 -2.85 -1.49
N THR A 24 -12.11 -2.37 -2.46
CA THR A 24 -12.63 -3.21 -3.54
C THR A 24 -11.65 -3.21 -4.71
N PHE A 25 -11.04 -4.36 -4.99
CA PHE A 25 -10.13 -4.51 -6.13
C PHE A 25 -10.34 -5.86 -6.81
N ARG A 26 -9.94 -5.94 -8.09
CA ARG A 26 -10.08 -7.15 -8.89
C ARG A 26 -8.77 -7.91 -8.90
N LEU A 27 -8.84 -9.20 -8.59
CA LEU A 27 -7.76 -10.15 -8.74
C LEU A 27 -8.12 -11.15 -9.85
N ASP A 28 -7.24 -11.32 -10.83
CA ASP A 28 -6.47 -12.55 -10.85
C ASP A 28 -7.09 -13.89 -10.42
N PHE A 29 -7.76 -14.68 -11.28
CA PHE A 29 -8.20 -16.03 -10.89
C PHE A 29 -7.05 -16.92 -10.41
N ARG A 30 -5.88 -16.89 -11.08
CA ARG A 30 -4.73 -17.73 -10.70
C ARG A 30 -4.13 -17.27 -9.38
N SER A 31 -4.07 -15.96 -9.16
CA SER A 31 -3.66 -15.40 -7.87
C SER A 31 -4.59 -15.84 -6.74
N ILE A 32 -5.91 -15.84 -6.94
CA ILE A 32 -6.86 -16.33 -5.92
C ILE A 32 -6.61 -17.81 -5.61
N GLU A 33 -6.55 -18.67 -6.63
CA GLU A 33 -6.29 -20.10 -6.47
C GLU A 33 -4.98 -20.39 -5.73
N TYR A 34 -3.93 -19.60 -6.01
CA TYR A 34 -2.66 -19.71 -5.30
C TYR A 34 -2.81 -19.43 -3.80
N PHE A 35 -3.47 -18.32 -3.42
CA PHE A 35 -3.67 -18.00 -2.01
C PHE A 35 -4.65 -18.93 -1.30
N GLU A 36 -5.64 -19.49 -2.00
CA GLU A 36 -6.51 -20.55 -1.47
C GLU A 36 -5.72 -21.83 -1.16
N ALA A 37 -4.83 -22.25 -2.08
CA ALA A 37 -3.98 -23.41 -1.88
C ALA A 37 -3.02 -23.22 -0.69
N LEU A 38 -2.47 -22.02 -0.53
CA LEU A 38 -1.63 -21.66 0.62
C LEU A 38 -2.40 -21.63 1.95
N GLY A 39 -3.66 -21.21 1.93
CA GLY A 39 -4.51 -21.13 3.13
C GLY A 39 -5.10 -22.47 3.56
N ARG A 40 -5.27 -23.41 2.63
CA ARG A 40 -5.90 -24.72 2.89
C ARG A 40 -5.31 -25.49 4.09
N PRO A 41 -3.99 -25.59 4.29
CA PRO A 41 -3.42 -26.28 5.46
C PRO A 41 -3.77 -25.61 6.79
N TYR A 42 -4.07 -24.31 6.78
CA TYR A 42 -4.40 -23.50 7.95
C TYR A 42 -5.91 -23.30 8.13
N GLY A 43 -6.72 -23.79 7.19
CA GLY A 43 -8.17 -23.55 7.18
C GLY A 43 -8.55 -22.09 6.92
N LEU A 44 -7.64 -21.30 6.33
CA LEU A 44 -7.85 -19.88 6.06
C LEU A 44 -8.34 -19.64 4.63
N PRO A 45 -9.31 -18.72 4.43
CA PRO A 45 -9.73 -18.30 3.10
C PRO A 45 -8.63 -17.47 2.42
N ALA A 46 -8.68 -17.37 1.09
CA ALA A 46 -7.72 -16.59 0.31
C ALA A 46 -7.64 -15.12 0.76
N GLN A 47 -8.77 -14.50 1.14
CA GLN A 47 -8.79 -13.10 1.59
C GLN A 47 -7.90 -12.87 2.82
N ASP A 48 -8.01 -13.74 3.82
CA ASP A 48 -7.20 -13.65 5.05
C ASP A 48 -5.72 -13.89 4.75
N MET A 49 -5.43 -14.89 3.92
CA MET A 49 -4.05 -15.18 3.49
C MET A 49 -3.42 -14.01 2.74
N ILE A 50 -4.14 -13.39 1.80
CA ILE A 50 -3.69 -12.20 1.09
C ILE A 50 -3.40 -11.07 2.08
N GLY A 51 -4.34 -10.80 3.00
CA GLY A 51 -4.20 -9.76 4.01
C GLY A 51 -2.96 -9.97 4.90
N MET A 52 -2.72 -11.19 5.35
CA MET A 52 -1.54 -11.54 6.16
C MET A 52 -0.24 -11.34 5.39
N TYR A 53 -0.18 -11.75 4.13
CA TYR A 53 0.99 -11.57 3.28
C TYR A 53 1.28 -10.09 3.01
N LEU A 54 0.25 -9.29 2.71
CA LEU A 54 0.39 -7.84 2.52
C LEU A 54 0.93 -7.17 3.79
N ARG A 55 0.41 -7.56 4.96
CA ARG A 55 0.88 -7.06 6.26
C ARG A 55 2.34 -7.43 6.52
N HIS A 56 2.73 -8.67 6.23
CA HIS A 56 4.11 -9.12 6.34
C HIS A 56 5.04 -8.34 5.39
N MET A 57 4.64 -8.15 4.13
CA MET A 57 5.42 -7.37 3.16
C MET A 57 5.60 -5.91 3.62
N ALA A 58 4.53 -5.27 4.12
CA ALA A 58 4.60 -3.92 4.66
C ALA A 58 5.57 -3.83 5.86
N GLY A 59 5.51 -4.79 6.79
CA GLY A 59 6.42 -4.85 7.95
C GLY A 59 7.88 -5.08 7.57
N SER A 60 8.14 -5.82 6.49
CA SER A 60 9.50 -6.06 6.00
C SER A 60 10.11 -4.88 5.23
N GLY A 61 9.31 -3.89 4.83
CA GLY A 61 9.76 -2.81 3.94
C GLY A 61 10.07 -3.26 2.51
N TYR A 62 9.58 -4.43 2.11
CA TYR A 62 9.83 -4.98 0.78
C TYR A 62 9.28 -4.07 -0.33
N LYS A 63 10.10 -3.82 -1.33
CA LYS A 63 9.74 -3.05 -2.53
C LYS A 63 9.93 -3.94 -3.75
N ALA A 64 8.82 -4.33 -4.38
CA ALA A 64 8.88 -5.09 -5.62
C ALA A 64 9.52 -4.23 -6.72
N ASN A 65 10.53 -4.76 -7.40
CA ASN A 65 11.01 -4.17 -8.64
C ASN A 65 10.06 -4.60 -9.76
N LEU A 66 9.15 -3.71 -10.13
CA LEU A 66 8.13 -3.98 -11.15
C LEU A 66 8.65 -3.76 -12.58
N GLY A 67 9.93 -3.40 -12.76
CA GLY A 67 10.47 -3.01 -14.07
C GLY A 67 9.86 -1.70 -14.60
N ILE A 68 9.26 -0.91 -13.72
CA ILE A 68 8.61 0.36 -14.03
C ILE A 68 9.39 1.48 -13.34
N LEU A 69 9.72 2.53 -14.09
CA LEU A 69 10.37 3.73 -13.54
C LEU A 69 9.49 4.38 -12.47
N THR A 70 10.10 4.76 -11.36
CA THR A 70 9.46 5.56 -10.32
C THR A 70 9.09 6.95 -10.85
N LEU A 71 8.16 7.64 -10.19
CA LEU A 71 7.75 8.99 -10.62
C LEU A 71 8.93 9.97 -10.68
N LYS A 72 9.88 9.86 -9.74
CA LYS A 72 11.11 10.68 -9.73
C LYS A 72 11.98 10.42 -10.95
N GLU A 73 12.25 9.15 -11.25
CA GLU A 73 13.06 8.76 -12.40
C GLU A 73 12.37 9.14 -13.72
N ARG A 74 11.03 9.09 -13.78
CA ARG A 74 10.26 9.56 -14.95
C ARG A 74 10.38 11.08 -15.14
N GLU A 75 10.33 11.85 -14.06
CA GLU A 75 10.48 13.31 -14.11
C GLU A 75 11.89 13.73 -14.53
N GLU A 76 12.91 13.03 -14.04
CA GLU A 76 14.30 13.23 -14.45
C GLU A 76 14.49 12.90 -15.92
N LEU A 77 14.00 11.74 -16.38
CA LEU A 77 14.02 11.35 -17.78
C LEU A 77 13.27 12.35 -18.66
N ARG A 78 12.14 12.89 -18.18
CA ARG A 78 11.40 13.93 -18.91
C ARG A 78 12.24 15.20 -19.06
N LYS A 79 12.92 15.64 -18.00
CA LYS A 79 13.80 16.82 -18.04
C LYS A 79 15.00 16.60 -18.98
N THR A 80 15.58 15.41 -19.01
CA THR A 80 16.67 15.09 -19.96
C THR A 80 16.16 15.10 -21.40
N LEU A 81 14.98 14.52 -21.66
CA LEU A 81 14.36 14.50 -23.00
C LEU A 81 13.90 15.91 -23.47
N GLU A 82 13.46 16.77 -22.55
CA GLU A 82 13.16 18.19 -22.83
C GLU A 82 14.44 18.96 -23.19
N ALA A 83 15.56 18.68 -22.50
CA ALA A 83 16.86 19.27 -22.80
C ALA A 83 17.46 18.79 -24.13
N GLU A 84 17.20 17.54 -24.51
CA GLU A 84 17.60 16.94 -25.79
C GLU A 84 16.68 17.32 -26.97
N GLY A 85 15.62 18.10 -26.71
CA GLY A 85 14.73 18.66 -27.75
C GLY A 85 13.90 17.61 -28.50
N THR A 86 13.78 16.39 -27.98
CA THR A 86 13.26 15.21 -28.70
C THR A 86 11.79 14.90 -28.42
N LEU A 87 11.15 15.66 -27.51
CA LEU A 87 9.73 15.47 -27.26
C LEU A 87 8.92 16.04 -28.43
N PRO A 88 7.94 15.28 -28.96
CA PRO A 88 7.04 15.81 -29.96
C PRO A 88 6.35 17.02 -29.34
N ARG A 89 6.48 18.19 -29.97
CA ARG A 89 5.66 19.36 -29.63
C ARG A 89 4.21 18.91 -29.69
N THR A 90 3.57 18.79 -28.53
CA THR A 90 2.10 18.74 -28.46
C THR A 90 1.60 19.97 -29.19
N ALA A 91 0.95 19.75 -30.34
CA ALA A 91 0.23 20.77 -31.08
C ALA A 91 -0.98 21.25 -30.26
#